data_AF-A0AAE4RF59-F1
#
_entry.id   AF-A0AAE4RF59-F1
#
_cell.length_a   1.000
_cell.length_b   1.000
_cell.length_c   1.000
_cell.angle_alpha   90.00
_cell.angle_beta   90.00
_cell.angle_gamma   90.00
#
_symmetry.space_group_name_H-M   'P 1'
#
loop_
_entity.id
_entity.type
_entity.pdbx_description
1 polymer ?
#
loop_
_entity_poly.entity_id
_entity_poly.type
_entity_poly.pdbx_seq_one_letter_code
_entity_poly.pdbx_strand_id
1 'polypeptide(L)'
;MVMGSRAPRGRPVTGVREAARILGCDMRTVRRRIESGQLEGVVSSTGQRRRWFVYSDQLIAQPAGSRPAAGADHGEIAALRAEVADLRARALAAEEGERLLLAGHATLRDALRESQSALTAMLAANERMMLGTEGYRAAADNYRHAADQFREGATGYVQVVSQAQTTINMLEGVLEQYSDTIAQHITPGHPGQLDT
;
A
#
# COMPACT_ATOMS: atom_id res chain seq x y z
N MET A 1 -17.55 -58.16 2.63
CA MET A 1 -18.32 -59.31 2.11
C MET A 1 -17.34 -60.32 1.50
N VAL A 2 -16.85 -61.29 2.29
CA VAL A 2 -15.97 -62.35 1.78
C VAL A 2 -16.85 -63.56 1.45
N MET A 3 -17.49 -63.52 0.28
CA MET A 3 -18.17 -64.69 -0.30
C MET A 3 -17.13 -65.53 -1.05
N GLY A 4 -16.22 -66.15 -0.29
CA GLY A 4 -15.18 -67.03 -0.82
C GLY A 4 -15.57 -68.49 -0.61
N SER A 5 -15.81 -69.23 -1.69
CA SER A 5 -16.12 -70.67 -1.72
C SER A 5 -14.95 -71.59 -1.32
N ARG A 6 -13.96 -71.06 -0.59
CA ARG A 6 -12.79 -71.79 -0.11
C ARG A 6 -12.40 -71.23 1.25
N ALA A 7 -12.47 -72.06 2.29
CA ALA A 7 -11.98 -71.71 3.61
C ALA A 7 -10.50 -71.25 3.47
N PRO A 8 -10.14 -70.02 3.87
CA PRO A 8 -8.74 -69.59 3.89
C PRO A 8 -7.98 -70.55 4.80
N ARG A 9 -6.89 -71.12 4.25
CA ARG A 9 -6.11 -72.19 4.89
C ARG A 9 -5.67 -71.76 6.30
N GLY A 10 -6.10 -72.52 7.31
CA GLY A 10 -5.51 -72.48 8.67
C GLY A 10 -6.40 -71.94 9.79
N ARG A 11 -7.60 -71.38 9.54
CA ARG A 11 -8.47 -70.85 10.62
C ARG A 11 -9.57 -71.87 10.98
N PRO A 12 -9.74 -72.27 12.26
CA PRO A 12 -10.77 -73.22 12.64
C PRO A 12 -12.17 -72.64 12.39
N VAL A 13 -13.06 -73.47 11.84
CA VAL A 13 -14.43 -73.09 11.51
C VAL A 13 -15.42 -73.95 12.29
N THR A 14 -16.49 -73.32 12.75
CA THR A 14 -17.54 -73.92 13.55
C THR A 14 -18.87 -73.79 12.80
N GLY A 15 -19.65 -74.87 12.74
CA GLY A 15 -20.95 -74.85 12.04
C GLY A 15 -21.96 -73.94 12.74
N VAL A 16 -22.92 -73.36 12.00
CA VAL A 16 -23.89 -72.39 12.55
C VAL A 16 -24.69 -72.92 13.75
N ARG A 17 -24.99 -74.23 13.82
CA ARG A 17 -25.70 -74.81 14.98
C ARG A 17 -24.85 -74.76 16.26
N GLU A 18 -23.57 -75.07 16.12
CA GLU A 18 -22.61 -75.05 17.23
C GLU A 18 -22.31 -73.61 17.64
N ALA A 19 -22.16 -72.71 16.66
CA ALA A 19 -22.00 -71.27 16.88
C ALA A 19 -23.23 -70.64 17.57
N ALA A 20 -24.44 -71.04 17.19
CA ALA A 20 -25.69 -70.61 17.82
C ALA A 20 -25.76 -71.05 19.29
N ARG A 21 -25.31 -72.27 19.60
CA ARG A 21 -25.21 -72.78 20.98
C ARG A 21 -24.21 -71.97 21.81
N ILE A 22 -23.03 -71.69 21.26
CA ILE A 22 -21.97 -70.94 21.95
C ILE A 22 -22.40 -69.48 22.20
N LEU A 23 -23.08 -68.86 21.23
CA LEU A 23 -23.54 -67.47 21.31
C LEU A 23 -24.89 -67.29 22.03
N GLY A 24 -25.55 -68.36 22.44
CA GLY A 24 -26.90 -68.32 23.05
C GLY A 24 -27.97 -67.69 22.16
N CYS A 25 -27.81 -67.75 20.83
CA CYS A 25 -28.70 -67.10 19.85
C CYS A 25 -29.35 -68.13 18.92
N ASP A 26 -30.47 -67.78 18.27
CA ASP A 26 -31.06 -68.63 17.22
C ASP A 26 -30.18 -68.65 15.95
N MET A 27 -30.20 -69.79 15.24
CA MET A 27 -29.50 -70.01 13.97
C MET A 27 -29.88 -68.98 12.91
N ARG A 28 -31.12 -68.47 12.92
CA ARG A 28 -31.55 -67.38 12.02
C ARG A 28 -30.82 -66.08 12.31
N THR A 29 -30.60 -65.75 13.58
CA THR A 29 -29.86 -64.55 14.01
C THR A 29 -28.40 -64.67 13.64
N VAL A 30 -27.79 -65.85 13.79
CA VAL A 30 -26.41 -66.11 13.35
C VAL A 30 -26.29 -65.94 11.83
N ARG A 31 -27.23 -66.49 11.04
CA ARG A 31 -27.25 -66.30 9.58
C ARG A 31 -27.39 -64.83 9.19
N ARG A 32 -28.32 -64.10 9.80
CA ARG A 32 -28.50 -62.66 9.57
C ARG A 32 -27.23 -61.88 9.89
N ARG A 33 -26.52 -62.24 10.96
CA ARG A 33 -25.25 -61.60 11.34
C ARG A 33 -24.15 -61.83 10.32
N ILE A 34 -24.05 -63.05 9.78
CA ILE A 34 -23.12 -63.36 8.68
C ILE A 34 -23.48 -62.55 7.43
N GLU A 35 -24.78 -62.48 7.07
CA GLU A 35 -25.27 -61.73 5.91
C GLU A 35 -25.03 -60.22 6.04
N SER A 36 -25.22 -59.67 7.25
CA SER A 36 -24.95 -58.25 7.55
C SER A 36 -23.46 -57.89 7.67
N GLY A 37 -22.56 -58.88 7.59
CA GLY A 37 -21.12 -58.68 7.73
C GLY A 37 -20.64 -58.44 9.17
N GLN A 38 -21.50 -58.62 10.17
CA GLN A 38 -21.15 -58.52 11.60
C GLN A 38 -20.39 -59.75 12.12
N LEU A 39 -20.50 -60.88 11.43
CA LEU A 39 -19.71 -62.10 11.67
C LEU A 39 -19.07 -62.52 10.36
N GLU A 40 -17.77 -62.84 10.38
CA GLU A 40 -17.13 -63.43 9.20
C GLU A 40 -17.49 -64.91 9.15
N GLY A 41 -18.09 -65.33 8.04
CA GLY A 41 -18.53 -66.70 7.83
C GLY A 41 -18.31 -67.16 6.41
N VAL A 42 -18.14 -68.47 6.26
CA VAL A 42 -18.01 -69.14 4.96
C VAL A 42 -19.31 -69.86 4.66
N VAL A 43 -19.81 -69.67 3.44
CA VAL A 43 -20.91 -70.46 2.90
C VAL A 43 -20.32 -71.52 1.99
N SER A 44 -20.41 -72.78 2.38
CA SER A 44 -20.04 -73.88 1.49
C SER A 44 -21.31 -74.47 0.86
N SER A 45 -21.39 -74.42 -0.47
CA SER A 45 -22.39 -75.14 -1.25
C SER A 45 -21.81 -76.50 -1.65
N THR A 46 -21.99 -77.52 -0.81
CA THR A 46 -21.63 -78.89 -1.16
C THR A 46 -22.88 -79.55 -1.75
N GLY A 47 -23.05 -79.45 -3.07
CA GLY A 47 -24.27 -79.85 -3.80
C GLY A 47 -25.44 -78.87 -3.64
N GLN A 48 -26.69 -79.36 -3.76
CA GLN A 48 -27.94 -78.58 -3.65
C GLN A 48 -28.23 -77.99 -2.24
N ARG A 49 -27.41 -78.27 -1.22
CA ARG A 49 -27.62 -77.81 0.16
C ARG A 49 -26.54 -76.82 0.59
N ARG A 50 -26.94 -75.60 0.95
CA ARG A 50 -26.07 -74.55 1.48
C ARG A 50 -25.79 -74.79 2.96
N ARG A 51 -24.52 -74.95 3.34
CA ARG A 51 -24.08 -75.03 4.75
C ARG A 51 -23.30 -73.78 5.12
N TRP A 52 -23.58 -73.26 6.31
CA TRP A 52 -23.02 -72.01 6.82
C TRP A 52 -22.04 -72.34 7.96
N PHE A 53 -20.88 -71.68 7.95
CA PHE A 53 -19.82 -71.82 8.94
C PHE A 53 -19.35 -70.44 9.41
N VAL A 54 -18.95 -70.33 10.66
CA VAL A 54 -18.40 -69.11 11.30
C VAL A 54 -17.02 -69.45 11.84
N TYR A 55 -16.08 -68.50 11.84
CA TYR A 55 -14.76 -68.74 12.44
C TYR A 55 -14.85 -68.86 13.96
N SER A 56 -14.20 -69.88 14.52
CA SER A 56 -14.31 -70.24 15.95
C SER A 56 -13.74 -69.17 16.87
N ASP A 57 -12.72 -68.45 16.41
CA ASP A 57 -12.06 -67.39 17.18
C ASP A 57 -12.96 -66.19 17.44
N GLN A 58 -13.91 -65.89 16.54
CA GLN A 58 -14.92 -64.84 16.72
C GLN A 58 -16.00 -65.21 17.74
N LEU A 59 -16.18 -66.51 18.04
CA LEU A 59 -17.16 -67.00 19.00
C LEU A 59 -16.64 -66.91 20.44
N ILE A 60 -15.32 -67.10 20.62
CA ILE A 60 -14.66 -67.04 21.92
C ILE A 60 -14.26 -65.59 22.25
N ALA A 61 -13.85 -64.82 21.24
CA ALA A 61 -13.45 -63.43 21.39
C ALA A 61 -14.62 -62.43 21.47
N GLN A 62 -15.88 -62.89 21.49
CA GLN A 62 -17.01 -62.02 21.75
C GLN A 62 -17.13 -61.80 23.26
N PRO A 63 -16.70 -60.64 23.82
CA PRO A 63 -17.03 -60.32 25.19
C PRO A 63 -18.56 -60.29 25.28
N ALA A 64 -19.09 -61.00 26.27
CA ALA A 64 -20.50 -60.96 26.63
C ALA A 64 -20.96 -59.50 26.68
N GLY A 65 -21.78 -59.11 25.70
CA GLY A 65 -22.54 -57.85 25.70
C GLY A 65 -21.73 -56.59 26.01
N SER A 66 -20.95 -56.09 25.06
CA SER A 66 -20.75 -54.64 24.96
C SER A 66 -22.07 -53.98 24.57
N ARG A 67 -23.00 -53.87 25.52
CA ARG A 67 -23.98 -52.79 25.50
C ARG A 67 -23.13 -51.52 25.44
N PRO A 68 -23.20 -50.70 24.37
CA PRO A 68 -22.40 -49.49 24.34
C PRO A 68 -22.76 -48.72 25.60
N ALA A 69 -21.75 -48.28 26.36
CA ALA A 69 -21.94 -47.34 27.44
C ALA A 69 -22.44 -46.04 26.81
N ALA A 70 -23.72 -46.00 26.42
CA ALA A 70 -24.31 -44.88 25.70
C ALA A 70 -24.16 -43.58 26.53
N GLY A 71 -24.04 -43.66 27.85
CA GLY A 71 -23.73 -42.50 28.68
C GLY A 71 -22.30 -41.94 28.53
N ALA A 72 -21.29 -42.76 28.27
CA ALA A 72 -19.89 -42.32 28.20
C ALA A 72 -19.57 -41.68 26.83
N ASP A 73 -19.95 -42.34 25.73
CA ASP A 73 -19.82 -41.79 24.37
C ASP A 73 -20.62 -40.49 24.19
N HIS A 74 -21.84 -40.42 24.74
CA HIS A 74 -22.65 -39.19 24.61
C HIS A 74 -22.08 -38.04 25.45
N GLY A 75 -21.42 -38.33 26.57
CA GLY A 75 -20.71 -37.35 27.39
C GLY A 75 -19.46 -36.80 26.70
N GLU A 76 -18.65 -37.67 26.10
CA GLU A 76 -17.46 -37.28 25.33
C GLU A 76 -17.84 -36.49 24.07
N ILE A 77 -18.88 -36.92 23.35
CA ILE A 77 -19.43 -36.20 22.19
C ILE A 77 -19.96 -34.82 22.62
N ALA A 78 -20.61 -34.70 23.78
CA ALA A 78 -21.08 -33.42 24.29
C ALA A 78 -19.92 -32.48 24.67
N ALA A 79 -18.88 -33.01 25.32
CA ALA A 79 -17.68 -32.27 25.68
C ALA A 79 -16.92 -31.76 24.44
N LEU A 80 -16.71 -32.63 23.44
CA LEU A 80 -16.07 -32.26 22.18
C LEU A 80 -16.89 -31.21 21.41
N ARG A 81 -18.22 -31.29 21.44
CA ARG A 81 -19.08 -30.26 20.83
C ARG A 81 -18.97 -28.91 21.54
N ALA A 82 -18.86 -28.91 22.86
CA ALA A 82 -18.63 -27.69 23.64
C ALA A 82 -17.26 -27.09 23.34
N GLU A 83 -16.22 -27.92 23.24
CA GLU A 83 -14.88 -27.47 22.86
C GLU A 83 -14.83 -26.92 21.43
N VAL A 84 -15.47 -27.59 20.46
CA VAL A 84 -15.59 -27.07 19.09
C VAL A 84 -16.36 -25.76 19.04
N ALA A 85 -17.39 -25.58 19.88
CA ALA A 85 -18.11 -24.31 19.97
C ALA A 85 -17.21 -23.19 20.52
N ASP A 86 -16.41 -23.46 21.55
CA ASP A 86 -15.46 -22.48 22.11
C ASP A 86 -14.34 -22.14 21.12
N LEU A 87 -13.75 -23.14 20.45
CA LEU A 87 -12.74 -22.92 19.42
C LEU A 87 -13.29 -22.09 18.25
N ARG A 88 -14.53 -22.33 17.82
CA ARG A 88 -15.19 -21.51 16.79
C ARG A 88 -15.43 -20.08 17.27
N ALA A 89 -15.83 -19.89 18.52
CA ALA A 89 -16.00 -18.55 19.08
C ALA A 89 -14.67 -17.77 19.11
N ARG A 90 -13.57 -18.43 19.49
CA ARG A 90 -12.23 -17.83 19.47
C ARG A 90 -11.73 -17.53 18.05
N ALA A 91 -12.01 -18.41 17.09
CA ALA A 91 -11.65 -18.18 15.69
C ALA A 91 -12.37 -16.95 15.12
N LEU A 92 -13.69 -16.82 15.36
CA LEU A 92 -14.46 -15.64 14.93
C LEU A 92 -13.95 -14.35 15.58
N ALA A 93 -13.61 -14.39 16.87
CA ALA A 93 -13.02 -13.25 17.56
C ALA A 93 -11.65 -12.86 16.99
N ALA A 94 -10.83 -13.84 16.60
CA ALA A 94 -9.53 -13.61 15.96
C ALA A 94 -9.68 -13.00 14.56
N GLU A 95 -10.62 -13.51 13.75
CA GLU A 95 -10.93 -12.98 12.41
C GLU A 95 -11.42 -11.52 12.46
N GLU A 96 -12.28 -11.19 13.43
CA GLU A 96 -12.73 -9.81 13.63
C GLU A 96 -11.58 -8.90 14.09
N GLY A 97 -10.68 -9.41 14.95
CA GLY A 97 -9.46 -8.71 15.32
C GLY A 97 -8.56 -8.42 14.13
N GLU A 98 -8.35 -9.40 13.24
CA GLU A 98 -7.60 -9.22 12.00
C GLU A 98 -8.25 -8.16 11.10
N ARG A 99 -9.58 -8.19 10.95
CA ARG A 99 -10.32 -7.21 10.17
C ARG A 99 -10.12 -5.79 10.69
N LEU A 100 -10.18 -5.60 12.01
CA LEU A 100 -9.93 -4.29 12.64
C LEU A 100 -8.49 -3.84 12.46
N LEU A 101 -7.50 -4.75 12.55
CA LEU A 101 -6.10 -4.42 12.31
C LEU A 101 -5.86 -4.01 10.85
N LEU A 102 -6.45 -4.70 9.88
CA LEU A 102 -6.37 -4.34 8.47
C LEU A 102 -7.01 -2.98 8.21
N ALA A 103 -8.16 -2.69 8.81
CA ALA A 103 -8.81 -1.38 8.72
C ALA A 103 -7.92 -0.28 9.33
N GLY A 104 -7.34 -0.52 10.51
CA GLY A 104 -6.39 0.41 11.14
C GLY A 104 -5.11 0.61 10.33
N HIS A 105 -4.61 -0.44 9.66
CA HIS A 105 -3.45 -0.30 8.79
C HIS A 105 -3.77 0.51 7.53
N ALA A 106 -4.96 0.33 6.95
CA ALA A 106 -5.41 1.12 5.80
C ALA A 106 -5.48 2.62 6.15
N THR A 107 -6.07 2.98 7.29
CA THR A 107 -6.15 4.39 7.73
C THR A 107 -4.78 5.00 7.97
N LEU A 108 -3.85 4.27 8.59
CA LEU A 108 -2.47 4.74 8.78
C LEU A 108 -1.73 4.94 7.46
N ARG A 109 -1.91 4.04 6.48
CA ARG A 109 -1.31 4.19 5.15
C ARG A 109 -1.88 5.40 4.41
N ASP A 110 -3.18 5.66 4.54
CA ASP A 110 -3.81 6.81 3.90
C ASP A 110 -3.35 8.12 4.54
N ALA A 111 -3.27 8.18 5.87
CA ALA A 111 -2.70 9.33 6.58
C ALA A 111 -1.23 9.58 6.19
N LEU A 112 -0.44 8.52 6.00
CA LEU A 112 0.95 8.66 5.53
C LEU A 112 1.02 9.20 4.10
N ARG A 113 0.17 8.71 3.18
CA ARG A 113 0.10 9.25 1.82
C ARG A 113 -0.31 10.71 1.80
N GLU A 114 -1.29 11.08 2.62
CA GLU A 114 -1.75 12.46 2.75
C GLU A 114 -0.62 13.36 3.26
N SER A 115 0.09 12.94 4.32
CA SER A 115 1.27 13.65 4.82
C SER A 115 2.36 13.81 3.76
N GLN A 116 2.67 12.76 3.00
CA GLN A 116 3.64 12.83 1.92
C GLN A 116 3.21 13.83 0.83
N SER A 117 1.92 13.82 0.46
CA SER A 117 1.37 14.76 -0.53
C SER A 117 1.39 16.21 -0.03
N ALA A 118 1.15 16.43 1.27
CA ALA A 118 1.22 17.75 1.87
C ALA A 118 2.66 18.28 1.87
N LEU A 119 3.64 17.43 2.18
CA LEU A 119 5.05 17.77 2.14
C LEU A 119 5.51 18.13 0.72
N THR A 120 5.12 17.36 -0.30
CA THR A 120 5.47 17.68 -1.69
C THR A 120 4.83 18.99 -2.15
N ALA A 121 3.57 19.24 -1.80
CA ALA A 121 2.90 20.51 -2.07
C ALA A 121 3.59 21.69 -1.38
N MET A 122 4.03 21.52 -0.13
CA MET A 122 4.76 22.56 0.60
C MET A 122 6.12 22.88 -0.02
N LEU A 123 6.86 21.85 -0.45
CA LEU A 123 8.14 22.04 -1.15
C LEU A 123 7.94 22.80 -2.47
N ALA A 124 6.94 22.42 -3.26
CA ALA A 124 6.61 23.12 -4.50
C ALA A 124 6.16 24.58 -4.26
N ALA A 125 5.42 24.85 -3.18
CA ALA A 125 5.04 26.20 -2.80
C ALA A 125 6.26 27.05 -2.40
N ASN A 126 7.18 26.48 -1.62
CA ASN A 126 8.43 27.15 -1.24
C ASN A 126 9.30 27.47 -2.46
N GLU A 127 9.42 26.54 -3.41
CA GLU A 127 10.15 26.77 -4.65
C GLU A 127 9.56 27.94 -5.46
N ARG A 128 8.23 27.98 -5.61
CA ARG A 128 7.54 29.09 -6.28
C ARG A 128 7.77 30.42 -5.56
N MET A 129 7.76 30.40 -4.23
CA MET A 129 8.05 31.60 -3.44
C MET A 129 9.46 32.10 -3.69
N MET A 130 10.46 31.21 -3.67
CA MET A 130 11.87 31.56 -3.95
C MET A 130 12.02 32.19 -5.35
N LEU A 131 11.46 31.55 -6.39
CA LEU A 131 11.47 32.10 -7.75
C LEU A 131 10.81 33.49 -7.82
N GLY A 132 9.71 33.68 -7.08
CA GLY A 132 9.07 34.99 -6.96
C GLY A 132 10.00 36.04 -6.33
N THR A 133 10.69 35.70 -5.24
CA THR A 133 11.64 36.61 -4.58
C THR A 133 12.84 36.97 -5.47
N GLU A 134 13.35 36.01 -6.24
CA GLU A 134 14.40 36.25 -7.23
C GLU A 134 13.91 37.17 -8.35
N GLY A 135 12.67 36.98 -8.81
CA GLY A 135 12.02 37.87 -9.77
C GLY A 135 11.91 39.31 -9.27
N TYR A 136 11.52 39.52 -8.01
CA TYR A 136 11.49 40.85 -7.40
C TYR A 136 12.88 41.49 -7.32
N ARG A 137 13.89 40.70 -6.95
CA ARG A 137 15.27 41.18 -6.90
C ARG A 137 15.77 41.61 -8.28
N ALA A 138 15.56 40.79 -9.31
CA ALA A 138 15.93 41.12 -10.67
C ALA A 138 15.22 42.38 -11.19
N ALA A 139 13.93 42.54 -10.87
CA ALA A 139 13.20 43.76 -11.20
C ALA A 139 13.79 45.00 -10.51
N ALA A 140 14.13 44.90 -9.22
CA ALA A 140 14.77 45.98 -8.48
C ALA A 140 16.14 46.37 -9.07
N ASP A 141 16.94 45.39 -9.49
CA ASP A 141 18.23 45.63 -10.13
C ASP A 141 18.05 46.30 -11.51
N ASN A 142 17.04 45.92 -12.28
CA ASN A 142 16.69 46.60 -13.54
C ASN A 142 16.28 48.06 -13.32
N TYR A 143 15.49 48.36 -12.28
CA TYR A 143 15.12 49.73 -11.94
C TYR A 143 16.32 50.57 -11.51
N ARG A 144 17.24 50.00 -10.72
CA ARG A 144 18.49 50.68 -10.37
C ARG A 144 19.32 51.00 -11.60
N HIS A 145 19.49 50.02 -12.48
CA HIS A 145 20.24 50.21 -13.72
C HIS A 145 19.63 51.30 -14.61
N ALA A 146 18.30 51.32 -14.77
CA ALA A 146 17.61 52.38 -15.48
C ALA A 146 17.84 53.76 -14.82
N ALA A 147 17.77 53.84 -13.49
CA ALA A 147 18.02 55.08 -12.77
C ALA A 147 19.47 55.58 -12.92
N ASP A 148 20.45 54.67 -12.98
CA ASP A 148 21.85 55.02 -13.24
C ASP A 148 22.03 55.57 -14.66
N GLN A 149 21.43 54.94 -15.67
CA GLN A 149 21.46 55.47 -17.05
C GLN A 149 20.83 56.87 -17.17
N PHE A 150 19.70 57.10 -16.49
CA PHE A 150 19.09 58.43 -16.45
C PHE A 150 20.01 59.47 -15.80
N ARG A 151 20.71 59.08 -14.73
CA ARG A 151 21.67 59.97 -14.04
C ARG A 151 22.84 60.30 -14.97
N GLU A 152 23.42 59.30 -15.62
CA GLU A 152 24.51 59.49 -16.59
C GLU A 152 24.08 60.41 -17.73
N GLY A 153 22.90 60.17 -18.32
CA GLY A 153 22.33 61.04 -19.34
C GLY A 153 22.17 62.48 -18.86
N ALA A 154 21.61 62.68 -17.65
CA ALA A 154 21.46 64.00 -17.05
C ALA A 154 22.82 64.70 -16.85
N THR A 155 23.85 63.99 -16.39
CA THR A 155 25.20 64.55 -16.26
C THR A 155 25.80 64.95 -17.61
N GLY A 156 25.58 64.14 -18.66
CA GLY A 156 25.97 64.47 -20.03
C GLY A 156 25.28 65.72 -20.55
N TYR A 157 23.97 65.87 -20.31
CA TYR A 157 23.24 67.09 -20.66
C TYR A 157 23.80 68.33 -19.98
N VAL A 158 24.08 68.27 -18.67
CA VAL A 158 24.69 69.38 -17.93
C VAL A 158 26.04 69.76 -18.54
N GLN A 159 26.85 68.76 -18.91
CA GLN A 159 28.14 69.00 -19.56
C GLN A 159 27.99 69.70 -20.91
N VAL A 160 27.06 69.25 -21.76
CA VAL A 160 26.78 69.89 -23.06
C VAL A 160 26.32 71.34 -22.89
N VAL A 161 25.42 71.60 -21.94
CA VAL A 161 24.95 72.97 -21.64
C VAL A 161 26.12 73.85 -21.16
N SER A 162 27.00 73.33 -20.30
CA SER A 162 28.16 74.08 -19.83
C SER A 162 29.15 74.43 -20.95
N GLN A 163 29.35 73.50 -21.90
CA GLN A 163 30.19 73.74 -23.08
C GLN A 163 29.55 74.80 -23.99
N ALA A 164 28.25 74.69 -24.25
CA ALA A 164 27.51 75.67 -25.04
C ALA A 164 27.61 77.07 -24.43
N GLN A 165 27.45 77.20 -23.11
CA GLN A 165 27.61 78.48 -22.42
C GLN A 165 29.02 79.05 -22.58
N THR A 166 30.05 78.19 -22.45
CA THR A 166 31.44 78.62 -22.64
C THR A 166 31.66 79.14 -24.06
N THR A 167 31.11 78.46 -25.08
CA THR A 167 31.21 78.93 -26.47
C THR A 167 30.46 80.24 -26.72
N ILE A 168 29.30 80.44 -26.09
CA ILE A 168 28.55 81.70 -26.17
C ILE A 168 29.39 82.83 -25.60
N ASN A 169 29.96 82.65 -24.40
CA ASN A 169 30.81 83.66 -23.76
C ASN A 169 32.04 84.01 -24.62
N MET A 170 32.64 83.03 -25.31
CA MET A 170 33.75 83.29 -26.25
C MET A 170 33.29 84.14 -27.44
N LEU A 171 32.12 83.85 -28.02
CA LEU A 171 31.56 84.61 -29.14
C LEU A 171 31.22 86.05 -28.72
N GLU A 172 30.66 86.25 -27.53
CA GLU A 172 30.39 87.57 -26.97
C GLU A 172 31.69 88.39 -26.84
N GLY A 173 32.77 87.80 -26.30
CA GLY A 173 34.06 88.48 -26.20
C GLY A 173 34.66 88.84 -27.58
N VAL A 174 34.51 87.97 -28.58
CA VAL A 174 34.92 88.29 -29.96
C VAL A 174 34.11 89.46 -30.52
N LEU A 175 32.79 89.47 -30.30
CA LEU A 175 31.92 90.56 -30.75
C LEU A 175 32.27 91.90 -30.08
N GLU A 176 32.54 91.89 -28.77
CA GLU A 176 33.00 93.09 -28.04
C GLU A 176 34.31 93.61 -28.63
N GLN A 177 35.29 92.73 -28.87
CA GLN A 177 36.57 93.11 -29.47
C GLN A 177 36.41 93.68 -30.89
N TYR A 178 35.53 93.10 -31.71
CA TYR A 178 35.19 93.66 -33.02
C TYR A 178 34.51 95.03 -32.90
N SER A 179 33.58 95.20 -31.96
CA SER A 179 32.92 96.48 -31.71
C SER A 179 33.92 97.57 -31.31
N ASP A 180 34.85 97.26 -30.40
CA ASP A 180 35.87 98.21 -29.95
C ASP A 180 36.83 98.61 -31.07
N THR A 181 37.28 97.66 -31.90
CA THR A 181 38.17 97.95 -33.04
C THR A 181 37.48 98.82 -34.10
N ILE A 182 36.19 98.57 -34.35
CA ILE A 182 35.36 99.40 -35.22
C ILE A 182 35.18 100.80 -34.62
N ALA A 183 34.87 100.91 -33.33
CA ALA A 183 34.73 102.21 -32.65
C ALA A 183 36.04 103.02 -32.71
N GLN A 184 37.20 102.37 -32.57
CA GLN A 184 38.50 103.01 -32.76
C GLN A 184 38.74 103.50 -34.20
N HIS A 185 38.24 102.79 -35.21
CA HIS A 185 38.36 103.21 -36.61
C HIS A 185 37.33 104.27 -37.03
N ILE A 186 36.16 104.31 -36.39
CA ILE A 186 35.09 105.28 -36.70
C ILE A 186 35.26 106.58 -35.90
N THR A 187 35.85 106.55 -34.70
CA THR A 187 36.13 107.76 -33.91
C THR A 187 37.46 108.35 -34.36
N PRO A 188 37.49 109.40 -35.19
CA PRO A 188 38.75 109.94 -35.69
C PRO A 188 39.37 110.76 -34.55
N GLY A 189 40.36 110.19 -33.87
CA GLY A 189 41.32 110.96 -33.11
C GLY A 189 42.23 111.75 -34.05
N HIS A 190 41.75 112.88 -34.57
CA HIS A 190 42.62 113.96 -35.00
C HIS A 190 42.28 115.24 -34.24
N PRO A 191 43.03 115.49 -33.15
CA PRO A 191 43.54 116.82 -32.92
C PRO A 191 45.07 116.72 -32.74
N GLY A 192 45.84 117.03 -33.79
CA GLY A 192 47.28 117.17 -33.60
C GLY A 192 48.19 117.06 -34.81
N GLN A 193 47.69 116.81 -36.02
CA GLN A 193 48.52 116.92 -37.23
C GLN A 193 47.88 117.88 -38.24
N LEU A 194 47.83 119.16 -37.86
CA LEU A 194 47.89 120.25 -38.82
C LEU A 194 48.91 121.26 -38.31
N ASP A 195 49.88 121.50 -39.20
CA ASP A 195 50.70 122.68 -39.37
C ASP A 195 51.87 122.98 -38.40
N THR A 196 53.02 123.16 -39.06
CA THR A 196 54.28 123.86 -38.71
C THR A 196 55.30 123.18 -37.80
#